data_AF-A0A016S0C1-F1
#
_entry.id   AF-A0A016S0C1-F1
#
_cell.length_a   1.000
_cell.length_b   1.000
_cell.length_c   1.000
_cell.angle_alpha   90.00
_cell.angle_beta   90.00
_cell.angle_gamma   90.00
#
_symmetry.space_group_name_H-M   'P 1'
#
loop_
_entity.id
_entity.type
_entity.pdbx_description
1 polymer ?
#
loop_
_entity_poly.entity_id
_entity_poly.type
_entity_poly.pdbx_seq_one_letter_code
_entity_poly.pdbx_strand_id
1 'polypeptide(L)'
;MRNQHYLLAAAGVQHLAAMYFIYLTITVVSAQLVTNSSRSDNVVLVGHIGAIGALPNYEKVLELSRNEMLEDGTLGKDLDIEIISRNGCGDAFEGVAAAADLYHIEHVTAFLGPYCSAGS
;
A
#
# COMPACT_ATOMS: atom_id res chain seq x y z
N MET A 1 17.27 27.01 -58.70
CA MET A 1 16.26 27.17 -57.63
C MET A 1 15.64 25.85 -57.13
N ARG A 2 16.20 24.65 -57.42
CA ARG A 2 15.60 23.36 -56.98
C ARG A 2 16.05 22.93 -55.57
N ASN A 3 17.27 23.26 -55.15
CA ASN A 3 17.81 22.89 -53.83
C ASN A 3 17.13 23.58 -52.63
N GLN A 4 16.53 24.74 -52.82
CA GLN A 4 15.93 25.51 -51.71
C GLN A 4 14.56 24.95 -51.29
N HIS A 5 13.81 24.33 -52.22
CA HIS A 5 12.55 23.64 -51.91
C HIS A 5 12.75 22.31 -51.17
N TYR A 6 13.84 21.58 -51.44
CA TYR A 6 14.16 20.34 -50.72
C TYR A 6 14.58 20.59 -49.26
N LEU A 7 15.27 21.69 -48.99
CA LEU A 7 15.66 22.09 -47.63
C LEU A 7 14.46 22.48 -46.75
N LEU A 8 13.48 23.20 -47.30
CA LEU A 8 12.24 23.57 -46.61
C LEU A 8 11.33 22.35 -46.34
N ALA A 9 11.26 21.39 -47.28
CA ALA A 9 10.53 20.16 -47.09
C ALA A 9 11.18 19.24 -46.03
N ALA A 10 12.51 19.15 -46.02
CA ALA A 10 13.25 18.36 -45.03
C ALA A 10 13.07 18.89 -43.60
N ALA A 11 13.07 20.23 -43.42
CA ALA A 11 12.82 20.86 -42.12
C ALA A 11 11.42 20.55 -41.58
N GLY A 12 10.37 20.60 -42.43
CA GLY A 12 9.01 20.28 -42.03
C GLY A 12 8.81 18.83 -41.57
N VAL A 13 9.47 17.88 -42.23
CA VAL A 13 9.43 16.45 -41.86
C VAL A 13 10.16 16.20 -40.54
N GLN A 14 11.28 16.89 -40.29
CA GLN A 14 12.01 16.80 -39.02
C GLN A 14 11.19 17.33 -37.83
N HIS A 15 10.45 18.44 -38.02
CA HIS A 15 9.59 18.98 -36.97
C HIS A 15 8.41 18.05 -36.62
N LEU A 16 7.80 17.43 -37.63
CA LEU A 16 6.71 16.46 -37.42
C LEU A 16 7.19 15.20 -36.68
N ALA A 17 8.37 14.68 -37.05
CA ALA A 17 8.98 13.55 -36.35
C ALA A 17 9.29 13.90 -34.89
N ALA A 18 9.86 15.08 -34.63
CA ALA A 18 10.15 15.54 -33.28
C ALA A 18 8.88 15.69 -32.43
N MET A 19 7.80 16.25 -32.99
CA MET A 19 6.51 16.35 -32.31
C MET A 19 5.90 14.99 -31.98
N TYR A 20 6.04 14.01 -32.88
CA TYR A 20 5.59 12.64 -32.63
C TYR A 20 6.37 11.97 -31.51
N PHE A 21 7.70 12.13 -31.48
CA PHE A 21 8.54 11.64 -30.39
C PHE A 21 8.18 12.27 -29.05
N ILE A 22 7.95 13.59 -29.01
CA ILE A 22 7.52 14.30 -27.80
C ILE A 22 6.15 13.79 -27.32
N TYR A 23 5.21 13.57 -28.23
CA TYR A 23 3.91 13.01 -27.86
C TYR A 23 4.04 11.60 -27.27
N LEU A 24 4.88 10.75 -27.86
CA LEU A 24 5.18 9.40 -27.37
C LEU A 24 5.84 9.40 -25.99
N THR A 25 6.76 10.33 -25.72
CA THR A 25 7.39 10.40 -24.39
C THR A 25 6.42 10.89 -23.33
N ILE A 26 5.55 11.85 -23.66
CA ILE A 26 4.52 12.36 -22.73
C ILE A 26 3.54 11.25 -22.31
N THR A 27 3.09 10.42 -23.25
CA THR A 27 2.12 9.34 -22.95
C THR A 27 2.74 8.24 -22.07
N VAL A 28 3.99 7.85 -22.33
CA VAL A 28 4.71 6.86 -21.51
C VAL A 28 4.94 7.34 -20.09
N VAL A 29 5.37 8.60 -19.91
CA VAL A 29 5.58 9.20 -18.57
C VAL A 29 4.26 9.27 -17.79
N SER A 30 3.16 9.60 -18.46
CA SER A 30 1.83 9.68 -17.83
C SER A 30 1.37 8.31 -17.30
N ALA A 31 1.63 7.23 -18.05
CA ALA A 31 1.33 5.88 -17.60
C ALA A 31 2.18 5.44 -16.39
N GLN A 32 3.45 5.84 -16.35
CA GLN A 32 4.35 5.55 -15.23
C GLN A 32 3.99 6.32 -13.95
N LEU A 33 3.47 7.55 -14.07
CA LEU A 33 3.05 8.37 -12.93
C LEU A 33 1.85 7.77 -12.20
N VAL A 34 0.86 7.25 -12.95
CA VAL A 34 -0.36 6.65 -12.40
C VAL A 34 -0.07 5.34 -11.67
N THR A 35 0.92 4.56 -12.13
CA THR A 35 1.24 3.26 -11.51
C THR A 35 2.12 3.37 -10.27
N ASN A 36 2.90 4.44 -10.11
CA ASN A 36 3.78 4.60 -8.94
C ASN A 36 3.07 5.25 -7.75
N SER A 37 1.97 5.97 -7.98
CA SER A 37 1.20 6.71 -6.97
C SER A 37 0.03 5.89 -6.40
N SER A 38 0.25 4.61 -6.10
CA SER A 38 -0.75 3.76 -5.43
C SER A 38 -0.26 3.34 -4.05
N ARG A 39 0.28 4.30 -3.29
CA ARG A 39 0.52 4.14 -1.86
C ARG A 39 -0.49 5.07 -1.19
N SER A 40 -1.42 4.52 -0.40
CA SER A 40 -2.42 5.30 0.31
C SER A 40 -1.73 6.28 1.27
N ASP A 41 -2.22 7.52 1.30
CA ASP A 41 -1.70 8.54 2.22
C ASP A 41 -2.19 8.33 3.66
N ASN A 42 -3.24 7.51 3.85
CA ASN A 42 -3.82 7.22 5.16
C ASN A 42 -3.71 5.72 5.47
N VAL A 43 -2.82 5.36 6.39
CA VAL A 43 -2.68 3.98 6.90
C VAL A 43 -3.19 3.92 8.32
N VAL A 44 -4.17 3.07 8.58
CA VAL A 44 -4.67 2.78 9.94
C VAL A 44 -3.86 1.63 10.53
N LEU A 45 -3.17 1.92 11.63
CA LEU A 45 -2.40 0.94 12.37
C LEU A 45 -3.32 0.17 13.33
N VAL A 46 -3.39 -1.14 13.14
CA VAL A 46 -4.17 -2.07 13.95
C VAL A 46 -3.24 -2.98 14.73
N GLY A 47 -3.33 -2.94 16.05
CA GLY A 47 -2.54 -3.77 16.94
C GLY A 47 -3.22 -5.11 17.14
N HIS A 48 -2.59 -6.19 16.70
CA HIS A 48 -3.03 -7.54 17.00
C HIS A 48 -2.27 -8.08 18.21
N ILE A 49 -2.99 -8.57 19.21
CA ILE A 49 -2.44 -9.21 20.40
C ILE A 49 -2.79 -10.69 20.33
N GLY A 50 -1.80 -11.51 19.99
CA GLY A 50 -1.97 -12.95 19.80
C GLY A 50 -1.57 -13.77 21.01
N ALA A 51 -1.87 -15.07 20.93
CA ALA A 51 -1.31 -16.11 21.77
C ALA A 51 -0.57 -17.13 20.90
N ILE A 52 0.59 -17.59 21.35
CA ILE A 52 1.33 -18.64 20.66
C ILE A 52 0.48 -19.91 20.58
N GLY A 53 0.22 -20.39 19.36
CA GLY A 53 -0.49 -21.64 19.11
C GLY A 53 -2.02 -21.59 19.25
N ALA A 54 -2.62 -20.44 19.60
CA ALA A 54 -4.08 -20.34 19.74
C ALA A 54 -4.81 -20.27 18.38
N LEU A 55 -4.25 -19.57 17.40
CA LEU A 55 -4.84 -19.46 16.07
C LEU A 55 -3.74 -19.59 15.00
N PRO A 56 -3.34 -20.80 14.59
CA PRO A 56 -2.29 -20.97 13.59
C PRO A 56 -2.68 -20.32 12.27
N ASN A 57 -1.72 -19.64 11.62
CA ASN A 57 -1.88 -18.92 10.35
C ASN A 57 -2.82 -17.70 10.41
N TYR A 58 -3.05 -17.11 11.59
CA TYR A 58 -3.86 -15.90 11.70
C TYR A 58 -3.31 -14.76 10.83
N GLU A 59 -1.99 -14.63 10.69
CA GLU A 59 -1.34 -13.62 9.87
C GLU A 59 -1.82 -13.70 8.42
N LYS A 60 -1.90 -14.94 7.89
CA LYS A 60 -2.35 -15.19 6.53
C LYS A 60 -3.83 -14.86 6.34
N VAL A 61 -4.67 -15.17 7.33
CA VAL A 61 -6.10 -14.84 7.26
C VAL A 61 -6.30 -13.33 7.31
N LEU A 62 -5.59 -12.63 8.19
CA LEU A 62 -5.65 -11.17 8.30
C LEU A 62 -5.15 -10.47 7.03
N GLU A 63 -4.07 -10.97 6.43
CA GLU A 63 -3.56 -10.48 5.15
C GLU A 63 -4.58 -10.70 4.01
N LEU A 64 -5.19 -11.88 3.93
CA LEU A 64 -6.25 -12.16 2.96
C LEU A 64 -7.44 -11.23 3.15
N SER A 65 -7.92 -11.04 4.37
CA SER A 65 -9.03 -10.12 4.66
C SER A 65 -8.69 -8.68 4.26
N ARG A 66 -7.47 -8.20 4.54
CA ARG A 66 -7.02 -6.89 4.08
C ARG A 66 -7.06 -6.77 2.56
N ASN A 67 -6.55 -7.78 1.86
CA ASN A 67 -6.50 -7.78 0.40
C ASN A 67 -7.91 -7.82 -0.20
N GLU A 68 -8.82 -8.62 0.35
CA GLU A 68 -10.23 -8.65 -0.08
C GLU A 68 -10.90 -7.28 0.10
N MET A 69 -10.68 -6.59 1.24
CA MET A 69 -11.22 -5.26 1.48
C MET A 69 -10.63 -4.16 0.57
N LEU A 70 -9.42 -4.37 0.02
CA LEU A 70 -8.85 -3.52 -1.02
C LEU A 70 -9.50 -3.82 -2.38
N GLU A 71 -9.67 -5.11 -2.71
CA GLU A 71 -10.21 -5.56 -3.98
C GLU A 71 -11.70 -5.24 -4.16
N ASP A 72 -12.51 -5.41 -3.11
CA ASP A 72 -13.94 -5.12 -3.13
C ASP A 72 -14.27 -3.61 -2.99
N GLY A 73 -13.25 -2.80 -2.69
CA GLY A 73 -13.35 -1.35 -2.55
C GLY A 73 -13.82 -0.86 -1.18
N THR A 74 -13.94 -1.74 -0.17
CA THR A 74 -14.32 -1.37 1.20
C THR A 74 -13.38 -0.33 1.82
N LEU A 75 -12.07 -0.47 1.61
CA LEU A 75 -11.09 0.54 2.06
C LEU A 75 -11.01 1.74 1.11
N GLY A 76 -11.53 1.64 -0.11
CA GLY A 76 -11.34 2.65 -1.14
C GLY A 76 -9.89 2.74 -1.60
N LYS A 77 -9.50 3.90 -2.16
CA LYS A 77 -8.16 4.13 -2.73
C LYS A 77 -7.19 4.84 -1.79
N ASP A 78 -7.74 5.52 -0.79
CA ASP A 78 -7.02 6.51 0.01
C ASP A 78 -6.72 6.00 1.44
N LEU A 79 -7.32 4.87 1.83
CA LEU A 79 -7.19 4.26 3.14
C LEU A 79 -6.61 2.86 2.99
N ASP A 80 -5.70 2.52 3.89
CA ASP A 80 -5.13 1.19 4.02
C ASP A 80 -5.04 0.79 5.50
N ILE A 81 -4.85 -0.50 5.76
CA ILE A 81 -4.74 -1.08 7.10
C ILE A 81 -3.39 -1.77 7.21
N GLU A 82 -2.63 -1.47 8.26
CA GLU A 82 -1.41 -2.21 8.60
C GLU A 82 -1.60 -2.88 9.97
N ILE A 83 -1.28 -4.16 10.05
CA ILE A 83 -1.49 -4.97 11.25
C ILE A 83 -0.15 -5.24 11.93
N ILE A 84 0.01 -4.75 13.15
CA ILE A 84 1.22 -4.95 13.98
C ILE A 84 0.91 -5.97 15.05
N SER A 85 1.57 -7.12 15.03
CA SER A 85 1.32 -8.20 15.97
C SER A 85 2.30 -8.22 17.15
N ARG A 86 1.78 -8.48 18.36
CA ARG A 86 2.54 -8.78 19.58
C ARG A 86 1.97 -10.01 20.27
N ASN A 87 2.81 -10.81 20.91
CA ASN A 87 2.32 -11.82 21.84
C ASN A 87 1.92 -11.13 23.15
N GLY A 88 0.77 -11.50 23.71
CA GLY A 88 0.28 -10.95 24.98
C GLY A 88 -0.46 -11.97 25.83
N CYS A 89 -0.15 -13.26 25.63
CA CYS A 89 -0.75 -14.36 26.36
C CYS A 89 0.35 -15.20 27.02
N GLY A 90 0.33 -15.18 28.36
CA GLY A 90 1.29 -15.84 29.25
C GLY A 90 0.82 -15.61 30.68
N ASP A 91 1.37 -14.59 31.34
CA ASP A 91 0.99 -14.17 32.69
C ASP A 91 -0.19 -13.16 32.74
N ALA A 92 -0.73 -12.95 33.94
CA ALA A 92 -1.72 -11.90 34.18
C ALA A 92 -1.18 -10.53 33.72
N PHE A 93 -2.01 -9.77 33.01
CA PHE A 93 -1.72 -8.44 32.46
C PHE A 93 -0.76 -8.36 31.27
N GLU A 94 -0.19 -9.46 30.75
CA GLU A 94 0.65 -9.41 29.54
C GLU A 94 -0.07 -8.79 28.34
N GLY A 95 -1.35 -9.12 28.15
CA GLY A 95 -2.16 -8.53 27.08
C GLY A 95 -2.34 -7.02 27.24
N VAL A 96 -2.43 -6.53 28.47
CA VAL A 96 -2.54 -5.09 28.77
C VAL A 96 -1.19 -4.40 28.52
N ALA A 97 -0.08 -5.02 28.94
CA ALA A 97 1.26 -4.51 28.67
C ALA A 97 1.55 -4.45 27.17
N ALA A 98 1.21 -5.51 26.42
CA ALA A 98 1.35 -5.54 24.97
C ALA A 98 0.50 -4.45 24.29
N ALA A 99 -0.73 -4.22 24.76
CA ALA A 99 -1.58 -3.13 24.26
C ALA A 99 -0.97 -1.74 24.56
N ALA A 100 -0.42 -1.56 25.76
CA ALA A 100 0.23 -0.30 26.16
C ALA A 100 1.47 0.00 25.31
N ASP A 101 2.30 -1.01 25.02
CA ASP A 101 3.46 -0.88 24.14
C ASP A 101 3.03 -0.52 22.72
N LEU A 102 2.05 -1.23 22.15
CA LEU A 102 1.50 -0.94 20.83
C LEU A 102 0.90 0.48 20.75
N TYR A 103 0.22 0.94 21.79
CA TYR A 103 -0.35 2.28 21.84
C TYR A 103 0.73 3.37 21.94
N HIS A 104 1.67 3.20 22.86
CA HIS A 104 2.62 4.27 23.21
C HIS A 104 3.80 4.37 22.23
N ILE A 105 4.26 3.23 21.70
CA ILE A 105 5.44 3.14 20.84
C ILE A 105 5.05 3.14 19.37
N GLU A 106 4.09 2.28 19.00
CA GLU A 106 3.70 2.08 17.59
C GLU A 106 2.53 2.97 17.17
N HIS A 107 1.98 3.77 18.09
CA HIS A 107 0.84 4.67 17.85
C HIS A 107 -0.40 3.98 17.27
N VAL A 108 -0.60 2.70 17.60
CA VAL A 108 -1.80 1.95 17.25
C VAL A 108 -3.02 2.56 17.93
N THR A 109 -4.14 2.65 17.20
CA THR A 109 -5.41 3.19 17.72
C THR A 109 -6.57 2.20 17.71
N ALA A 110 -6.43 1.08 17.00
CA ALA A 110 -7.41 0.00 16.94
C ALA A 110 -6.75 -1.32 17.31
N PHE A 111 -7.46 -2.19 18.05
CA PHE A 111 -6.89 -3.43 18.58
C PHE A 111 -7.73 -4.66 18.21
N LEU A 112 -7.03 -5.77 17.93
CA LEU A 112 -7.59 -7.10 17.72
C LEU A 112 -6.98 -8.05 18.76
N GLY A 113 -7.81 -8.62 19.65
CA GLY A 113 -7.36 -9.51 20.72
C GLY A 113 -7.37 -8.86 22.12
N PRO A 114 -6.72 -9.49 23.13
CA PRO A 114 -6.00 -10.74 23.03
C PRO A 114 -6.90 -11.98 22.91
N TYR A 115 -6.52 -12.90 22.03
CA TYR A 115 -7.13 -14.23 21.95
C TYR A 115 -6.36 -15.22 22.84
N CYS A 116 -6.40 -15.01 24.16
CA CYS A 116 -5.85 -15.98 25.10
C CYS A 116 -6.92 -17.03 25.44
N SER A 117 -6.55 -18.31 25.48
CA SER A 117 -7.39 -19.30 26.17
C SER A 117 -7.42 -18.93 27.65
N ALA A 118 -8.57 -18.50 28.17
CA ALA A 118 -8.78 -18.30 29.60
C ALA A 118 -8.76 -19.67 30.30
N GLY A 119 -7.58 -20.25 30.51
CA GLY A 119 -7.49 -21.59 31.07
C GLY A 119 -6.08 -22.16 31.15
N SER A 120 -5.39 -21.87 32.25
CA SER A 120 -4.77 -22.89 33.11
C SER A 120 -4.65 -22.34 34.51
#